data_AF-A0A1U7VJP6-F1
#
_entry.id   AF-A0A1U7VJP6-F1
#
_cell.length_a   1.000
_cell.length_b   1.000
_cell.length_c   1.000
_cell.angle_alpha   90.00
_cell.angle_beta   90.00
_cell.angle_gamma   90.00
#
_symmetry.space_group_name_H-M   'P 1'
#
loop_
_entity.id
_entity.type
_entity.pdbx_description
1 polymer ?
#
loop_
_entity_poly.entity_id
_entity_poly.type
_entity_poly.pdbx_seq_one_letter_code
_entity_poly.pdbx_strand_id
1 'polypeptide(L)'
;MALYRVLWTLIFYQLVSERVLMAAPPNFEEGHSTYRPPRFNGQYYGWWKTRKHDFIMAEDYELWDVICYGPFVPAKNLGDPPISIPKIRKEFNDAYRKAIEKNFCSKKLLVCGIGPDGYNKISACQSAKEI
;
A
#
# COMPACT_ATOMS: atom_id res chain seq x y z
N MET A 1 -17.85 36.03 -14.99
CA MET A 1 -16.72 36.46 -14.12
C MET A 1 -16.66 35.70 -12.79
N ALA A 2 -17.79 35.42 -12.12
CA ALA A 2 -17.81 34.69 -10.84
C ALA A 2 -17.31 33.22 -10.94
N LEU A 3 -17.71 32.50 -12.00
CA LEU A 3 -17.30 31.09 -12.22
C LEU A 3 -15.78 30.91 -12.34
N TYR A 4 -15.09 31.82 -13.02
CA TYR A 4 -13.63 31.76 -13.15
C TYR A 4 -12.93 31.95 -11.81
N ARG A 5 -13.45 32.83 -10.93
CA ARG A 5 -12.89 33.03 -9.59
C ARG A 5 -13.06 31.80 -8.71
N VAL A 6 -14.23 31.16 -8.76
CA VAL A 6 -14.51 29.93 -7.99
C VAL A 6 -13.63 28.78 -8.49
N LEU A 7 -13.55 28.59 -9.81
CA LEU A 7 -12.70 27.55 -10.40
C LEU A 7 -11.22 27.79 -10.09
N TRP A 8 -10.75 29.04 -10.17
CA TRP A 8 -9.38 29.42 -9.84
C TRP A 8 -9.06 29.17 -8.37
N THR A 9 -9.97 29.52 -7.46
CA THR A 9 -9.77 29.21 -6.03
C THR A 9 -9.73 27.71 -5.79
N LEU A 10 -10.61 26.92 -6.40
CA LEU A 10 -10.59 25.46 -6.22
C LEU A 10 -9.30 24.83 -6.75
N ILE A 11 -8.83 25.24 -7.93
CA ILE A 11 -7.56 24.78 -8.51
C ILE A 11 -6.38 25.23 -7.66
N PHE A 12 -6.39 26.47 -7.17
CA PHE A 12 -5.35 27.00 -6.29
C PHE A 12 -5.34 26.28 -4.93
N TYR A 13 -6.49 26.03 -4.32
CA TYR A 13 -6.59 25.25 -3.08
C TYR A 13 -6.17 23.81 -3.29
N GLN A 14 -6.53 23.18 -4.41
CA GLN A 14 -6.08 21.83 -4.77
C GLN A 14 -4.56 21.79 -4.94
N LEU A 15 -3.98 22.73 -5.70
CA LEU A 15 -2.54 22.84 -5.91
C LEU A 15 -1.77 23.20 -4.63
N VAL A 16 -2.31 24.08 -3.79
CA VAL A 16 -1.71 24.44 -2.49
C VAL A 16 -1.83 23.29 -1.51
N SER A 17 -2.96 22.58 -1.48
CA SER A 17 -3.14 21.38 -0.67
C SER A 17 -2.17 20.29 -1.10
N GLU A 18 -2.04 20.02 -2.40
CA GLU A 18 -1.06 19.07 -2.94
C GLU A 18 0.39 19.50 -2.61
N ARG A 19 0.73 20.80 -2.74
CA ARG A 19 2.06 21.31 -2.37
C ARG A 19 2.35 21.22 -0.86
N VAL A 20 1.36 21.48 -0.01
CA VAL A 20 1.49 21.36 1.46
C VAL A 20 1.55 19.90 1.89
N LEU A 21 0.81 19.00 1.21
CA LEU A 21 0.85 17.55 1.45
C LEU A 21 2.17 16.91 1.00
N MET A 22 2.86 17.50 0.01
CA MET A 22 4.12 17.00 -0.56
C MET A 22 5.37 17.70 0.01
N ALA A 23 5.21 18.66 0.92
CA ALA A 23 6.35 19.33 1.55
C ALA A 23 7.20 18.31 2.32
N ALA A 24 8.46 18.15 1.89
CA ALA A 24 9.41 17.27 2.54
C ALA A 24 9.75 17.80 3.96
N PRO A 25 9.87 16.92 4.98
CA PRO A 25 10.25 17.34 6.32
C PRO A 25 11.65 18.00 6.32
N PRO A 26 11.86 19.09 7.08
CA PRO A 26 13.11 19.85 7.03
C PRO A 26 14.33 19.14 7.67
N ASN A 27 14.12 18.13 8.52
CA ASN A 27 15.18 17.35 9.18
C ASN A 27 14.80 15.87 9.20
N PHE A 28 15.38 15.04 8.32
CA PHE A 28 15.24 13.59 8.42
C PHE A 28 16.52 12.87 7.98
N GLU A 29 17.33 12.42 8.94
CA GLU A 29 18.46 11.52 8.67
C GLU A 29 17.98 10.12 8.25
N GLU A 30 16.75 9.73 8.62
CA GLU A 30 16.20 8.38 8.44
C GLU A 30 15.22 8.28 7.25
N GLY A 31 15.60 8.80 6.08
CA GLY A 31 14.73 8.84 4.89
C GLY A 31 15.44 8.86 3.53
N HIS A 32 16.77 8.83 3.54
CA HIS A 32 17.62 8.84 2.34
C HIS A 32 18.13 7.45 1.94
N SER A 33 17.86 6.42 2.74
CA SER A 33 18.21 5.04 2.38
C SER A 33 17.33 4.57 1.23
N THR A 34 17.95 4.12 0.15
CA THR A 34 17.28 3.41 -0.95
C THR A 34 16.88 1.99 -0.58
N TYR A 35 17.43 1.46 0.53
CA TYR A 35 17.26 0.05 0.94
C TYR A 35 16.33 -0.14 2.15
N ARG A 36 15.99 0.94 2.86
CA ARG A 36 15.11 0.90 4.03
C ARG A 36 13.79 1.60 3.75
N PRO A 37 12.64 0.98 4.04
CA PRO A 37 11.34 1.64 3.90
C PRO A 37 11.26 2.90 4.78
N PRO A 38 10.63 3.98 4.32
CA PRO A 38 10.48 5.20 5.11
C PRO A 38 9.60 4.94 6.33
N ARG A 39 10.07 5.34 7.52
CA ARG A 39 9.30 5.22 8.75
C ARG A 39 8.28 6.36 8.87
N PHE A 40 7.04 6.04 9.22
CA PHE A 40 6.02 7.03 9.48
C PHE A 40 6.20 7.59 10.90
N ASN A 41 6.33 8.91 10.99
CA ASN A 41 6.49 9.63 12.26
C ASN A 41 5.19 10.33 12.71
N GLY A 42 4.06 10.06 12.06
CA GLY A 42 2.78 10.72 12.36
C GLY A 42 2.58 12.09 11.69
N GLN A 43 3.61 12.61 11.00
CA GLN A 43 3.56 13.88 10.27
C GLN A 43 3.82 13.64 8.77
N TYR A 44 3.52 14.64 7.93
CA TYR A 44 3.81 14.62 6.49
C TYR A 44 3.31 13.36 5.77
N TYR A 45 2.08 12.93 6.06
CA TYR A 45 1.50 11.70 5.53
C TYR A 45 1.54 11.64 4.00
N GLY A 46 1.27 12.75 3.29
CA GLY A 46 1.34 12.80 1.83
C GLY A 46 2.73 12.47 1.29
N TRP A 47 3.76 13.15 1.79
CA TRP A 47 5.15 12.86 1.46
C TRP A 47 5.55 11.41 1.79
N TRP A 48 5.22 10.93 2.99
CA TRP A 48 5.51 9.55 3.40
C TRP A 48 4.84 8.52 2.49
N LYS A 49 3.58 8.76 2.14
CA LYS A 49 2.79 7.91 1.25
C LYS A 49 3.45 7.82 -0.13
N THR A 50 3.84 8.95 -0.71
CA THR A 50 4.55 8.99 -2.01
C THR A 50 5.87 8.23 -1.94
N ARG A 51 6.69 8.48 -0.92
CA ARG A 51 7.98 7.77 -0.75
C ARG A 51 7.80 6.26 -0.55
N LYS A 52 6.75 5.86 0.17
CA LYS A 52 6.46 4.45 0.40
C LYS A 52 5.95 3.77 -0.88
N HIS A 53 5.13 4.45 -1.67
CA HIS A 53 4.74 4.00 -3.00
C HIS A 53 5.98 3.79 -3.89
N ASP A 54 6.85 4.80 -4.01
CA ASP A 54 8.04 4.73 -4.85
C ASP A 54 8.99 3.59 -4.42
N PHE A 55 9.11 3.36 -3.11
CA PHE A 55 9.88 2.24 -2.57
C PHE A 55 9.30 0.88 -3.00
N ILE A 56 7.98 0.69 -2.88
CA ILE A 56 7.32 -0.57 -3.29
C ILE A 56 7.46 -0.79 -4.80
N MET A 57 7.27 0.27 -5.59
CA MET A 57 7.42 0.22 -7.05
C MET A 57 8.85 -0.11 -7.49
N ALA A 58 9.87 0.33 -6.73
CA ALA A 58 11.26 0.00 -6.99
C ALA A 58 11.62 -1.45 -6.60
N GLU A 59 10.93 -2.02 -5.60
CA GLU A 59 11.13 -3.41 -5.17
C GLU A 59 10.50 -4.41 -6.17
N ASP A 60 9.20 -4.29 -6.41
CA ASP A 60 8.44 -5.08 -7.40
C ASP A 60 7.04 -4.45 -7.57
N TYR A 61 6.70 -4.02 -8.79
CA TYR A 61 5.40 -3.41 -9.09
C TYR A 61 4.22 -4.37 -8.80
N GLU A 62 4.43 -5.69 -8.89
CA GLU A 62 3.39 -6.67 -8.61
C GLU A 62 3.01 -6.69 -7.11
N LEU A 63 3.86 -6.13 -6.22
CA LEU A 63 3.52 -5.93 -4.81
C LEU A 63 2.49 -4.80 -4.64
N TRP A 64 2.61 -3.74 -5.44
CA TRP A 64 1.62 -2.66 -5.45
C TRP A 64 0.24 -3.17 -5.89
N ASP A 65 0.21 -4.03 -6.92
CA ASP A 65 -1.03 -4.68 -7.35
C ASP A 65 -1.66 -5.54 -6.24
N VAL A 66 -0.85 -6.27 -5.48
CA VAL A 66 -1.33 -7.09 -4.35
C VAL A 66 -1.90 -6.21 -3.23
N ILE A 67 -1.34 -5.02 -3.01
CA ILE A 67 -1.86 -4.06 -2.03
C ILE A 67 -3.19 -3.47 -2.51
N CYS A 68 -3.30 -3.07 -3.78
CA CYS A 68 -4.52 -2.47 -4.32
C CYS A 68 -5.67 -3.47 -4.49
N TYR A 69 -5.37 -4.62 -5.10
CA TYR A 69 -6.39 -5.57 -5.54
C TYR A 69 -6.53 -6.76 -4.60
N GLY A 70 -5.49 -7.06 -3.82
CA GLY A 70 -5.43 -8.19 -2.90
C GLY A 70 -4.61 -9.35 -3.46
N PRO A 71 -4.26 -10.35 -2.62
CA PRO A 71 -3.64 -11.57 -3.09
C PRO A 71 -4.54 -12.26 -4.11
N PHE A 72 -3.94 -12.83 -5.15
CA PHE A 72 -4.66 -13.75 -6.02
C PHE A 72 -5.12 -14.97 -5.20
N VAL A 73 -6.43 -15.15 -5.07
CA VAL A 73 -7.04 -16.35 -4.47
C VAL A 73 -7.57 -17.23 -5.61
N PRO A 74 -6.88 -18.32 -5.99
CA PRO A 74 -7.42 -19.34 -6.84
C PRO A 74 -8.48 -20.10 -6.04
N ALA A 75 -9.72 -19.66 -6.18
CA ALA A 75 -10.86 -20.49 -5.86
C ALA A 75 -10.90 -21.66 -6.84
N LYS A 76 -11.04 -22.89 -6.33
CA LYS A 76 -11.62 -23.96 -7.15
C LYS A 76 -13.12 -23.73 -7.11
N ASN A 77 -13.73 -23.42 -8.25
CA ASN A 77 -15.17 -23.51 -8.41
C ASN A 77 -15.50 -25.00 -8.52
N LEU A 78 -16.06 -25.59 -7.46
CA LEU A 78 -16.58 -26.95 -7.49
C LEU A 78 -18.09 -26.89 -7.58
N GLY A 79 -18.62 -27.33 -8.73
CA GLY A 79 -20.06 -27.53 -8.96
C GLY A 79 -20.89 -26.25 -9.02
N ASP A 80 -22.17 -26.46 -9.33
CA ASP A 80 -23.23 -25.46 -9.31
C ASP A 80 -24.13 -25.75 -8.11
N PRO A 81 -24.26 -24.86 -7.10
CA PRO A 81 -23.71 -23.52 -7.02
C PRO A 81 -22.23 -23.48 -6.59
N PRO A 82 -21.48 -22.42 -6.96
CA PRO A 82 -20.04 -22.34 -6.72
C PRO A 82 -19.70 -22.23 -5.24
N ILE A 83 -19.20 -23.31 -4.65
CA ILE A 83 -18.59 -23.30 -3.32
C ILE A 83 -17.10 -23.01 -3.50
N SER A 84 -16.66 -21.81 -3.08
CA SER A 84 -15.24 -21.43 -3.07
C SER A 84 -14.53 -22.18 -1.94
N ILE A 85 -13.98 -23.35 -2.24
CA ILE A 85 -13.11 -24.08 -1.32
C ILE A 85 -11.68 -23.54 -1.49
N PRO A 86 -11.03 -23.02 -0.42
CA PRO A 86 -9.62 -22.69 -0.45
C PRO A 86 -8.83 -23.93 -0.87
N LYS A 87 -8.03 -23.84 -1.96
CA LYS A 87 -7.20 -24.97 -2.40
C LYS A 87 -6.39 -25.51 -1.21
N ILE A 88 -6.29 -26.82 -1.09
CA ILE A 88 -5.44 -27.46 -0.07
C ILE A 88 -3.98 -27.18 -0.44
N ARG A 89 -3.09 -26.92 0.54
CA ARG A 89 -1.67 -26.57 0.34
C ARG A 89 -0.90 -27.45 -0.67
N LYS A 90 -1.30 -28.71 -0.83
CA LYS A 90 -0.69 -29.67 -1.76
C LYS A 90 -1.05 -29.45 -3.23
N GLU A 91 -2.08 -28.65 -3.54
CA GLU A 91 -2.57 -28.40 -4.91
C GLU A 91 -2.19 -27.00 -5.43
N PHE A 92 -1.31 -26.30 -4.71
CA PHE A 92 -0.85 -24.99 -5.10
C PHE A 92 0.07 -25.11 -6.32
N ASN A 93 -0.33 -24.48 -7.42
CA ASN A 93 0.60 -24.28 -8.53
C ASN A 93 1.65 -23.23 -8.14
N ASP A 94 2.75 -23.17 -8.87
CA ASP A 94 3.83 -22.22 -8.58
C ASP A 94 3.37 -20.76 -8.62
N ALA A 95 2.45 -20.42 -9.53
CA ALA A 95 1.88 -19.08 -9.60
C ALA A 95 1.16 -18.68 -8.30
N TYR A 96 0.42 -19.60 -7.69
CA TYR A 96 -0.28 -19.34 -6.44
C TYR A 96 0.65 -19.25 -5.24
N ARG A 97 1.68 -20.11 -5.20
CA ARG A 97 2.73 -19.99 -4.18
C ARG A 97 3.41 -18.62 -4.26
N LYS A 98 3.74 -18.16 -5.47
CA LYS A 98 4.29 -16.82 -5.72
C LYS A 98 3.34 -15.70 -5.28
N ALA A 99 2.02 -15.87 -5.48
CA ALA A 99 1.02 -14.90 -5.02
C ALA A 99 0.95 -14.81 -3.47
N ILE A 100 1.03 -15.94 -2.76
CA ILE A 100 1.11 -15.95 -1.29
C ILE A 100 2.38 -15.26 -0.82
N GLU A 101 3.53 -15.59 -1.42
CA GLU A 101 4.83 -15.00 -1.09
C GLU A 101 4.81 -13.47 -1.27
N LYS A 102 4.23 -12.98 -2.38
CA LYS A 102 4.08 -11.55 -2.63
C LYS A 102 3.17 -10.86 -1.64
N ASN A 103 2.06 -11.48 -1.22
CA ASN A 103 1.21 -10.92 -0.18
C ASN A 103 1.94 -10.82 1.15
N PHE A 104 2.72 -11.85 1.52
CA PHE A 104 3.55 -11.79 2.72
C PHE A 104 4.62 -10.68 2.63
N CYS A 105 5.28 -10.57 1.48
CA CYS A 105 6.26 -9.51 1.22
C CYS A 105 5.63 -8.11 1.31
N SER A 106 4.48 -7.92 0.67
CA SER A 106 3.71 -6.67 0.70
C SER A 106 3.31 -6.29 2.12
N LYS A 107 2.78 -7.23 2.91
CA LYS A 107 2.46 -7.00 4.33
C LYS A 107 3.70 -6.59 5.12
N LYS A 108 4.84 -7.25 4.90
CA LYS A 108 6.10 -6.90 5.57
C LYS A 108 6.53 -5.47 5.23
N LEU A 109 6.43 -5.06 3.97
CA LEU A 109 6.76 -3.69 3.53
C LEU A 109 5.79 -2.65 4.09
N LEU A 110 4.49 -2.98 4.19
CA LEU A 110 3.49 -2.10 4.77
C LEU A 110 3.67 -1.94 6.29
N VAL A 111 3.92 -3.02 7.01
CA VAL A 111 4.23 -2.99 8.44
C VAL A 111 5.55 -2.27 8.70
N CYS A 112 6.53 -2.41 7.80
CA CYS A 112 7.79 -1.68 7.91
C CYS A 112 7.52 -0.17 7.81
N GLY A 113 7.89 0.54 8.86
CA GLY A 113 7.63 1.97 9.00
C GLY A 113 6.35 2.32 9.76
N ILE A 114 5.56 1.34 10.21
CA ILE A 114 4.45 1.56 11.15
C ILE A 114 4.98 1.40 12.59
N GLY A 115 4.66 2.36 13.46
CA GLY A 115 5.02 2.30 14.87
C GLY A 115 4.24 1.22 15.64
N PRO A 116 4.64 0.89 16.89
CA PRO A 116 4.00 -0.15 17.71
C PRO A 116 2.48 0.02 17.85
N ASP A 117 2.01 1.27 18.02
CA ASP A 117 0.59 1.59 18.18
C ASP A 117 -0.23 1.33 16.91
N GLY A 118 0.39 1.52 15.74
CA GLY A 118 -0.22 1.20 14.45
C GLY A 118 -0.21 -0.30 14.18
N TYR A 119 0.85 -1.01 14.59
CA TYR A 119 0.98 -2.45 14.40
C TYR A 119 -0.17 -3.23 15.04
N ASN A 120 -0.56 -2.88 16.27
CA ASN A 120 -1.65 -3.55 16.97
C ASN A 120 -2.99 -3.46 16.23
N LYS A 121 -3.20 -2.41 15.43
CA LYS A 121 -4.44 -2.22 14.65
C LYS A 121 -4.49 -3.09 13.41
N ILE A 122 -3.32 -3.39 12.83
CA ILE A 122 -3.20 -4.09 11.54
C ILE A 122 -2.70 -5.53 11.67
N SER A 123 -2.32 -5.95 12.88
CA SER A 123 -1.77 -7.29 13.15
C SER A 123 -2.76 -8.42 12.85
N ALA A 124 -4.06 -8.15 12.97
CA ALA A 124 -5.13 -9.08 12.64
C ALA A 124 -5.44 -9.16 11.13
N CYS A 125 -4.97 -8.19 10.33
CA CYS A 125 -5.21 -8.18 8.89
C CYS A 125 -4.54 -9.39 8.23
N GLN A 126 -5.29 -10.11 7.40
CA GLN A 126 -4.84 -11.34 6.76
C GLN A 126 -4.10 -11.05 5.44
N SER A 127 -4.56 -10.06 4.69
CA SER A 127 -3.98 -9.63 3.42
C SER A 127 -3.31 -8.25 3.49
N ALA A 128 -2.45 -7.94 2.52
CA ALA A 128 -1.85 -6.60 2.40
C ALA A 128 -2.88 -5.52 2.07
N LYS A 129 -3.98 -5.89 1.41
CA LYS A 129 -5.10 -5.00 1.08
C LYS A 129 -5.90 -4.52 2.29
N GLU A 130 -5.91 -5.32 3.36
CA GLU A 130 -6.60 -4.97 4.60
C GLU A 130 -5.80 -4.02 5.50
N ILE A 131 -4.51 -3.80 5.20
CA ILE A 131 -3.60 -2.92 5.95
C ILE A 131 -3.65 -1.51 5.34
#